data_AF-A0A2V8KKW4-F1
#
_entry.id   AF-A0A2V8KKW4-F1
#
_cell.length_a   1.000
_cell.length_b   1.000
_cell.length_c   1.000
_cell.angle_alpha   90.00
_cell.angle_beta   90.00
_cell.angle_gamma   90.00
#
_symmetry.space_group_name_H-M   'P 1'
#
loop_
_entity.id
_entity.type
_entity.pdbx_description
1 polymer ?
#
loop_
_entity_poly.entity_id
_entity_poly.type
_entity_poly.pdbx_seq_one_letter_code
_entity_poly.pdbx_strand_id
1 'polypeptide(L)' 'MSFYEKGPVRIHYEETGSGFPLLLIAGGGLNSTISGLARGPFDPIKEFKGEYRSIASDLRNANDGQSSGPLEIDRPWDS' A
#
# COMPACT_ATOMS: atom_id res chain seq x y z
N MET A 1 12.01 -3.61 -4.98
CA MET A 1 10.67 -3.38 -5.52
C MET A 1 10.03 -4.72 -5.74
N SER A 2 8.99 -5.00 -4.97
CA SER A 2 8.30 -6.29 -4.98
C SER A 2 6.87 -6.10 -5.44
N PHE A 3 6.32 -7.10 -6.13
CA PHE A 3 4.96 -7.08 -6.64
C PHE A 3 4.23 -8.35 -6.24
N TYR A 4 2.98 -8.20 -5.81
CA TYR A 4 2.03 -9.29 -5.61
C TYR A 4 0.98 -9.24 -6.71
N GLU A 5 0.73 -10.37 -7.37
CA GLU A 5 -0.20 -10.45 -8.50
C GLU A 5 -1.33 -11.44 -8.18
N LYS A 6 -2.57 -11.02 -8.45
CA LYS A 6 -3.78 -11.85 -8.32
C LYS A 6 -4.78 -11.48 -9.42
N GLY A 7 -4.87 -12.33 -10.44
CA GLY A 7 -5.70 -12.05 -11.62
C GLY A 7 -5.26 -10.74 -12.29
N PRO A 8 -6.17 -9.77 -12.54
CA PRO A 8 -5.82 -8.49 -13.16
C PRO A 8 -5.25 -7.46 -12.19
N VAL A 9 -5.06 -7.81 -10.91
CA VAL A 9 -4.55 -6.91 -9.88
C VAL A 9 -3.06 -7.15 -9.66
N ARG A 10 -2.28 -6.08 -9.67
CA ARG A 10 -0.83 -6.07 -9.41
C ARG A 10 -0.53 -5.02 -8.35
N ILE A 11 -0.08 -5.46 -7.18
CA ILE A 11 0.18 -4.59 -6.03
C ILE A 11 1.68 -4.42 -5.85
N HIS A 12 2.16 -3.18 -5.98
CA HIS A 12 3.50 -2.79 -5.54
C HIS A 12 3.54 -2.76 -4.01
N TYR A 13 4.56 -3.39 -3.44
CA TYR A 13 4.77 -3.38 -2.00
C TYR A 13 6.26 -3.34 -1.63
N GLU A 14 6.52 -2.84 -0.43
CA GLU A 14 7.83 -2.83 0.21
C GLU A 14 7.73 -3.43 1.61
N GLU A 15 8.79 -4.13 2.02
CA GLU A 15 8.91 -4.69 3.37
C GLU A 15 10.15 -4.11 4.06
N THR A 16 10.01 -3.76 5.33
CA THR A 16 11.13 -3.32 6.18
C THR A 16 11.00 -3.89 7.58
N GLY A 17 12.12 -4.04 8.27
CA GLY A 17 12.13 -4.59 9.62
C GLY A 17 11.95 -6.11 9.65
N SER A 18 11.65 -6.63 10.84
CA SER A 18 11.47 -8.05 11.13
C SER A 18 10.57 -8.23 12.34
N GLY A 19 9.94 -9.40 12.50
CA GLY A 19 9.05 -9.68 13.63
C GLY A 19 7.60 -9.87 13.20
N PHE A 20 6.66 -9.54 14.07
CA PHE A 20 5.24 -9.70 13.79
C PHE A 20 4.82 -8.81 12.60
N PRO A 21 4.02 -9.30 11.65
CA PRO A 21 3.68 -8.53 10.45
C PRO A 21 2.74 -7.37 10.77
N LEU A 22 3.07 -6.18 10.26
CA LEU A 22 2.23 -4.99 10.34
C LEU A 22 1.97 -4.46 8.93
N LEU A 23 0.70 -4.44 8.51
CA LEU A 23 0.29 -3.86 7.22
C LEU A 23 0.02 -2.36 7.37
N LEU A 24 0.72 -1.55 6.59
CA LEU A 24 0.60 -0.10 6.54
C LEU A 24 -0.14 0.32 5.26
N ILE A 25 -1.30 0.94 5.43
CA ILE A 25 -2.12 1.46 4.32
C ILE A 25 -2.13 2.98 4.43
N ALA A 26 -1.67 3.66 3.38
CA ALA A 26 -1.68 5.12 3.34
C ALA A 26 -3.13 5.65 3.24
N GLY A 27 -3.40 6.81 3.85
CA GLY A 27 -4.64 7.53 3.64
C GLY A 27 -4.72 8.14 2.24
N GLY A 28 -5.82 8.85 1.95
CA GLY A 28 -5.95 9.67 0.74
C GLY A 28 -6.59 9.00 -0.48
N GLY A 29 -7.18 7.80 -0.34
CA GLY A 29 -7.95 7.15 -1.41
C GLY A 29 -7.10 6.90 -2.65
N LEU A 30 -7.38 7.62 -3.74
CA LEU A 30 -6.63 7.54 -5.01
C LEU A 30 -5.18 8.08 -4.91
N ASN A 31 -4.77 8.61 -3.76
CA ASN A 31 -3.40 9.03 -3.48
C ASN A 31 -2.70 8.11 -2.45
N SER A 32 -3.26 6.93 -2.17
CA SER A 32 -2.73 5.99 -1.20
C SER A 32 -1.51 5.24 -1.75
N THR A 33 -0.34 5.85 -1.57
CA THR A 33 0.95 5.31 -1.98
C THR A 33 1.88 5.06 -0.79
N ILE A 34 2.87 4.20 -0.96
CA ILE A 34 3.96 3.99 0.01
C ILE A 34 4.64 5.33 0.31
N SER A 35 4.91 6.14 -0.71
CA SER A 35 5.49 7.48 -0.55
C SER A 35 4.56 8.46 0.20
N GLY A 36 3.25 8.20 0.19
CA GLY A 36 2.24 8.94 0.93
C GLY A 36 2.30 8.72 2.45
N LEU A 37 2.83 7.59 2.91
CA LEU A 37 2.95 7.29 4.36
C LEU A 37 3.79 8.35 5.10
N ALA A 38 4.88 8.80 4.48
CA ALA A 38 5.76 9.81 5.07
C ALA A 38 5.24 11.25 4.99
N ARG A 39 4.10 11.49 4.31
CA ARG A 39 3.47 12.82 4.21
C ARG A 39 2.51 13.11 5.37
N GLY A 40 2.20 12.10 6.18
CA GLY A 40 1.37 12.23 7.37
C GLY A 40 2.06 12.95 8.52
N PRO A 41 1.44 12.99 9.72
CA PRO A 41 2.03 13.61 10.91
C PRO A 41 3.34 12.94 11.37
N PHE A 42 3.62 11.71 10.93
CA PHE A 42 4.89 11.02 11.14
C PHE A 42 5.09 9.96 10.03
N ASP A 43 6.28 9.37 9.96
CA ASP A 43 6.63 8.29 9.03
C ASP A 43 6.47 6.92 9.72
N PRO A 44 5.39 6.17 9.47
CA PRO A 44 5.10 4.92 10.17
C PRO A 44 6.08 3.80 9.82
N ILE A 45 6.71 3.85 8.65
CA ILE A 45 7.74 2.87 8.28
C ILE A 45 8.96 3.05 9.18
N LYS A 46 9.40 4.30 9.36
CA LYS A 46 10.53 4.61 10.25
C LYS A 46 10.23 4.27 11.71
N GLU A 47 9.02 4.57 12.17
CA GLU A 47 8.59 4.32 13.54
C GLU A 47 8.56 2.81 13.86
N PHE A 48 7.91 2.00 13.03
CA PHE A 48 7.58 0.62 13.42
C PHE A 48 8.57 -0.45 12.95
N LYS A 49 9.48 -0.15 12.01
CA LYS A 49 10.42 -1.17 11.47
C LYS A 49 11.37 -1.80 12.50
N GLY A 50 11.54 -1.18 13.67
CA GLY A 50 12.37 -1.72 14.76
C GLY A 50 11.70 -2.87 15.53
N GLU A 51 10.37 -2.94 15.50
CA GLU A 51 9.57 -3.89 16.29
C GLU A 51 8.77 -4.86 15.40
N TYR A 52 8.44 -4.44 14.18
CA TYR A 52 7.56 -5.16 13.27
C TYR A 52 8.23 -5.41 11.91
N ARG A 53 7.74 -6.45 11.23
CA ARG A 53 7.90 -6.56 9.78
C ARG A 53 6.82 -5.68 9.14
N SER A 54 7.18 -4.43 8.89
CA SER A 54 6.32 -3.42 8.28
C SER A 54 6.20 -3.67 6.79
N ILE A 55 4.98 -3.88 6.31
CA ILE A 55 4.63 -4.13 4.92
C ILE A 55 3.79 -2.94 4.45
N ALA A 56 4.26 -2.21 3.46
CA ALA A 56 3.56 -1.06 2.89
C ALA A 56 3.25 -1.32 1.41
N SER A 57 2.11 -0.85 0.93
CA SER A 57 1.71 -1.03 -0.47
C SER A 57 1.07 0.22 -1.07
N ASP A 58 1.22 0.40 -2.38
CA ASP A 58 0.37 1.32 -3.12
C ASP A 58 -1.01 0.66 -3.32
N LEU A 59 -2.12 1.37 -3.07
CA LEU A 59 -3.44 0.81 -3.41
C LEU A 59 -3.58 0.61 -4.92
N ARG A 60 -4.41 -0.36 -5.33
CA ARG A 60 -4.56 -0.81 -6.73
C ARG A 60 -4.89 0.29 -7.75
N ASN A 61 -5.43 1.40 -7.28
CA ASN A 61 -5.88 2.55 -8.07
C ASN A 61 -5.22 3.86 -7.62
N ALA A 62 -4.08 3.80 -6.91
CA ALA A 62 -3.35 4.99 -6.50
C ALA A 62 -2.65 5.63 -7.73
N ASN A 63 -3.02 6.86 -8.05
CA ASN A 63 -2.60 7.56 -9.28
C ASN A 63 -1.07 7.74 -9.37
N ASP A 64 -0.43 8.08 -8.26
CA ASP A 64 1.01 8.29 -8.16
C ASP A 64 1.78 7.01 -7.76
N GLY A 65 1.06 5.88 -7.66
CA GLY A 65 1.60 4.59 -7.24
C GLY A 65 2.09 3.74 -8.40
N GLN A 66 2.62 2.55 -8.07
CA GLN A 66 3.06 1.56 -9.05
C GLN A 66 2.16 0.31 -9.11
N SER A 67 1.12 0.28 -8.28
CA SER A 67 0.08 -0.73 -8.33
C SER A 67 -0.89 -0.47 -9.49
N SER A 68 -1.54 -1.55 -9.96
CA SER A 68 -2.61 -1.47 -10.94
C SER A 68 -3.71 -2.50 -10.63
N GLY A 69 -4.91 -2.20 -11.09
CA GLY A 69 -6.06 -3.09 -11.03
C GLY A 69 -7.28 -2.45 -11.68
N PRO A 70 -8.25 -3.25 -12.13
CA PRO A 70 -9.46 -2.74 -12.77
C PRO A 70 -10.32 -1.95 -11.78
N LEU A 71 -11.05 -0.96 -12.30
CA LEU A 71 -12.16 -0.30 -11.62
C LEU A 71 -13.45 -0.81 -12.25
N GLU A 72 -14.26 -1.55 -11.49
CA GLU A 72 -15.56 -2.02 -11.96
C GLU A 72 -16.59 -0.89 -11.88
N ILE A 73 -16.66 -0.08 -12.94
CA ILE A 73 -17.53 1.10 -13.00
C ILE A 73 -19.03 0.76 -12.89
N ASP A 74 -19.42 -0.45 -13.30
CA ASP A 74 -20.80 -0.92 -13.25
C ASP A 74 -21.22 -1.36 -11.83
N ARG A 75 -20.23 -1.56 -10.94
CA ARG A 75 -20.42 -2.03 -9.56
C ARG A 75 -19.54 -1.27 -8.59
N PRO A 76 -19.69 0.07 -8.49
CA PRO A 76 -18.74 0.93 -7.78
C PRO A 76 -18.67 0.69 -6.26
N TRP A 77 -19.67 0.00 -5.69
CA TRP A 77 -19.80 -0.24 -4.24
C TRP A 77 -19.97 -1.72 -3.87
N ASP A 78 -20.16 -2.61 -4.84
CA ASP A 78 -20.25 -4.03 -4.55
C ASP A 78 -18.83 -4.61 -4.49
N SER A 79 -18.47 -5.09 -3.29
CA SER A 79 -17.22 -5.80 -3.00
C SER A 79 -17.39 -7.31 -3.11
#